data_AF-A0A2S6MVF7-F1
#
_entry.id   AF-A0A2S6MVF7-F1
#
_cell.length_a   1.000
_cell.length_b   1.000
_cell.length_c   1.000
_cell.angle_alpha   90.00
_cell.angle_beta   90.00
_cell.angle_gamma   90.00
#
_symmetry.space_group_name_H-M   'P 1'
#
loop_
_entity.id
_entity.type
_entity.pdbx_description
1 polymer ?
#
loop_
_entity_poly.entity_id
_entity_poly.type
_entity_poly.pdbx_seq_one_letter_code
_entity_poly.pdbx_strand_id
1 'polypeptide(L)'
;MLSCRDVAGRASALIDGDLGARETAAMRLHLAMCRGCQRFLRQMRATRDLTQAAVKAEAQHEGEDARIAAILSELHDAKPSGD
;
A
#
# COMPACT_ATOMS: atom_id res chain seq x y z
N MET A 1 -16.53 -13.49 -22.80
CA MET A 1 -16.36 -12.19 -22.11
C MET A 1 -16.46 -12.44 -20.62
N LEU A 2 -15.62 -11.80 -19.81
CA LEU A 2 -15.73 -11.88 -18.34
C LEU A 2 -17.00 -11.17 -17.87
N SER A 3 -17.66 -11.71 -16.85
CA SER A 3 -18.69 -10.99 -16.10
C SER A 3 -18.06 -10.01 -15.11
N CYS A 4 -18.83 -9.04 -14.62
CA CYS A 4 -18.35 -8.15 -13.53
C CYS A 4 -17.95 -8.95 -12.28
N ARG A 5 -18.62 -10.08 -12.02
CA ARG A 5 -18.28 -10.99 -10.91
C ARG A 5 -16.93 -11.66 -11.12
N ASP A 6 -16.63 -12.10 -12.34
CA ASP A 6 -15.32 -12.68 -12.67
C ASP A 6 -14.20 -11.65 -12.50
N VAL A 7 -14.46 -10.41 -12.91
CA VAL A 7 -13.50 -9.29 -12.73
C VAL A 7 -13.28 -9.01 -11.25
N ALA A 8 -14.35 -8.96 -10.45
CA ALA A 8 -14.25 -8.76 -9.00
C ALA A 8 -13.43 -9.88 -8.33
N GLY A 9 -13.67 -11.14 -8.71
CA GLY A 9 -12.93 -12.29 -8.18
C GLY A 9 -11.45 -12.34 -8.56
N ARG A 10 -11.05 -11.68 -9.66
CA ARG A 10 -9.66 -11.64 -10.16
C ARG A 10 -8.96 -10.31 -9.89
N ALA A 11 -9.61 -9.37 -9.21
CA ALA A 11 -9.12 -8.00 -9.08
C ALA A 11 -7.82 -7.91 -8.28
N SER A 12 -7.70 -8.66 -7.18
CA SER A 12 -6.47 -8.69 -6.37
C SER A 12 -5.30 -9.24 -7.18
N ALA A 13 -5.45 -10.42 -7.80
CA ALA A 13 -4.43 -11.00 -8.67
C ALA A 13 -4.02 -10.06 -9.83
N LEU A 14 -4.95 -9.29 -10.40
CA LEU A 14 -4.61 -8.26 -11.39
C LEU A 14 -3.78 -7.11 -10.80
N ILE A 15 -4.12 -6.69 -9.58
CA ILE A 15 -3.43 -5.59 -8.87
C ILE A 15 -2.03 -6.01 -8.43
N ASP A 16 -1.88 -7.27 -8.01
CA ASP A 16 -0.63 -7.85 -7.49
C ASP A 16 0.29 -8.35 -8.61
N GLY A 17 -0.25 -8.54 -9.82
CA GLY A 17 0.52 -8.96 -11.00
C GLY A 17 0.57 -10.48 -11.21
N ASP A 18 -0.28 -11.23 -10.50
CA ASP A 18 -0.30 -12.69 -10.49
C ASP A 18 -1.12 -13.32 -11.64
N LEU A 19 -1.67 -12.50 -12.53
CA LEU A 19 -2.42 -12.98 -13.69
C LEU A 19 -1.52 -13.29 -14.89
N GLY A 20 -1.80 -14.40 -15.58
CA GLY A 20 -1.16 -14.70 -16.85
C GLY A 20 -1.47 -13.65 -17.93
N ALA A 21 -0.68 -13.64 -19.01
CA ALA A 21 -0.83 -12.64 -20.08
C ALA A 21 -2.23 -12.62 -20.72
N ARG A 22 -2.82 -13.81 -20.96
CA ARG A 22 -4.17 -13.94 -21.54
C ARG A 22 -5.25 -13.43 -20.60
N GLU A 23 -5.11 -13.70 -19.30
CA GLU A 23 -6.08 -13.27 -18.29
C GLU A 23 -6.01 -11.76 -18.09
N THR A 24 -4.80 -11.22 -18.05
CA THR A 24 -4.58 -9.77 -18.03
C THR A 24 -5.21 -9.08 -19.24
N ALA A 25 -5.08 -9.65 -20.45
CA ALA A 25 -5.72 -9.11 -21.64
C ALA A 25 -7.26 -9.14 -21.56
N ALA A 26 -7.84 -10.25 -21.08
CA ALA A 26 -9.28 -10.37 -20.89
C ALA A 26 -9.83 -9.37 -19.86
N MET A 27 -9.09 -9.15 -18.76
CA MET A 27 -9.41 -8.14 -17.76
C MET A 27 -9.37 -6.72 -18.36
N ARG A 28 -8.29 -6.38 -19.07
CA ARG A 28 -8.14 -5.07 -19.74
C ARG A 28 -9.28 -4.80 -20.72
N LEU A 29 -9.67 -5.81 -21.51
CA LEU A 29 -10.79 -5.70 -22.44
C LEU A 29 -12.09 -5.37 -21.70
N HIS A 30 -12.44 -6.12 -20.63
CA HIS A 30 -13.65 -5.83 -19.86
C HIS A 30 -13.62 -4.41 -19.27
N LEU A 31 -12.47 -4.00 -18.73
CA LEU A 31 -12.30 -2.67 -18.15
C LEU A 31 -12.46 -1.56 -19.18
N ALA A 32 -12.03 -1.75 -20.42
CA ALA A 32 -12.26 -0.76 -21.47
C ALA A 32 -13.77 -0.49 -21.72
N MET A 33 -14.64 -1.48 -21.47
CA MET A 33 -16.08 -1.39 -21.75
C MET A 33 -16.94 -1.12 -20.52
N CYS A 34 -16.48 -1.46 -19.31
CA CYS A 34 -17.27 -1.35 -18.09
C CYS A 34 -16.70 -0.31 -17.11
N ARG A 35 -17.30 0.90 -17.10
CA ARG A 35 -16.92 1.99 -16.19
C ARG A 35 -17.06 1.62 -14.71
N GLY A 36 -18.02 0.77 -14.35
CA GLY A 36 -18.20 0.27 -12.99
C GLY A 36 -16.99 -0.53 -12.51
N CYS A 37 -16.53 -1.49 -13.31
CA CYS A 37 -15.33 -2.27 -13.00
C CYS A 37 -14.06 -1.41 -12.98
N GLN A 38 -13.96 -0.39 -13.83
CA GLN A 38 -12.84 0.58 -13.74
C GLN A 38 -12.83 1.32 -12.40
N ARG A 39 -13.99 1.84 -11.95
CA ARG A 39 -14.10 2.56 -10.67
C ARG A 39 -13.79 1.63 -9.49
N PHE A 40 -14.32 0.41 -9.53
CA PHE A 40 -14.04 -0.61 -8.54
C PHE A 40 -12.54 -0.91 -8.40
N LEU A 41 -11.83 -1.12 -9.51
CA LEU A 41 -10.38 -1.36 -9.47
C LEU A 41 -9.58 -0.14 -8.99
N ARG A 42 -10.01 1.09 -9.34
CA ARG A 42 -9.38 2.29 -8.78
C ARG A 42 -9.53 2.35 -7.27
N GLN A 43 -10.71 2.02 -6.73
CA GLN A 43 -10.93 1.96 -5.29
C GLN A 43 -10.06 0.90 -4.62
N MET A 44 -10.00 -0.31 -5.20
CA MET A 44 -9.16 -1.39 -4.66
C MET A 44 -7.68 -1.01 -4.63
N ARG A 45 -7.16 -0.37 -5.68
CA ARG A 45 -5.78 0.14 -5.70
C ARG A 45 -5.53 1.21 -4.64
N ALA A 46 -6.44 2.17 -4.50
CA ALA A 46 -6.34 3.19 -3.46
C ALA A 46 -6.31 2.57 -2.06
N THR A 47 -7.14 1.56 -1.80
CA THR A 47 -7.13 0.83 -0.53
C THR A 47 -5.79 0.13 -0.31
N ARG A 48 -5.26 -0.59 -1.31
CA ARG A 48 -3.93 -1.24 -1.23
C ARG A 48 -2.82 -0.22 -0.93
N ASP A 49 -2.80 0.89 -1.66
CA ASP A 49 -1.75 1.91 -1.55
C ASP A 49 -1.79 2.59 -0.18
N LEU A 50 -2.99 2.89 0.34
CA LEU A 50 -3.17 3.42 1.70
C LEU A 50 -2.68 2.43 2.77
N THR A 51 -3.02 1.14 2.64
CA THR A 51 -2.55 0.12 3.57
C THR A 51 -1.03 -0.03 3.53
N GLN A 52 -0.41 -0.03 2.34
CA GLN A 52 1.04 -0.06 2.24
C GLN A 52 1.71 1.20 2.81
N ALA A 53 1.11 2.38 2.60
CA ALA A 53 1.60 3.62 3.19
C ALA A 53 1.55 3.60 4.72
N ALA A 54 0.47 3.05 5.30
CA ALA A 54 0.34 2.90 6.75
C ALA A 54 1.44 1.98 7.32
N VAL A 55 1.63 0.80 6.73
CA VAL A 55 2.68 -0.15 7.16
C VAL A 55 4.08 0.49 7.03
N LYS A 56 4.32 1.23 5.93
CA LYS A 56 5.59 1.93 5.74
C LYS A 56 5.80 3.02 6.80
N ALA A 57 4.77 3.80 7.12
CA ALA A 57 4.85 4.85 8.13
C ALA A 57 5.18 4.27 9.52
N GLU A 58 4.57 3.15 9.90
CA GLU A 58 4.88 2.43 11.14
C GLU A 58 6.35 2.00 11.20
N ALA A 59 6.87 1.41 10.12
CA ALA A 59 8.29 1.01 10.06
C ALA A 59 9.26 2.20 10.11
N GLN A 60 8.86 3.37 9.60
CA GLN A 60 9.68 4.59 9.67
C GLN A 60 9.71 5.19 11.08
N HIS A 61 8.59 5.17 11.79
CA HIS A 61 8.52 5.66 13.18
C HIS A 61 9.38 4.82 14.12
N GLU A 62 9.45 3.50 13.95
CA GLU A 62 10.32 2.66 14.80
C GLU A 62 11.80 3.09 14.74
N GLY A 63 12.28 3.45 13.54
CA GLY A 63 13.63 4.00 13.37
C GLY A 63 13.79 5.43 13.91
N GLU A 64 12.74 6.24 13.85
CA GLU A 64 12.74 7.62 14.34
C GLU A 64 12.70 7.69 15.87
N ASP A 65 11.88 6.85 16.51
CA ASP A 65 11.78 6.74 17.97
C ASP A 65 13.12 6.34 18.59
N ALA A 66 13.82 5.37 17.98
CA ALA A 66 15.15 4.97 18.41
C ALA A 66 16.17 6.13 18.30
N ARG A 67 16.08 6.94 17.24
CA ARG A 67 16.95 8.10 17.03
C ARG A 67 16.64 9.21 18.03
N ILE A 68 15.36 9.49 18.30
CA ILE A 68 14.92 10.45 19.31
C ILE A 68 15.45 10.02 20.68
N ALA A 69 15.29 8.74 21.04
CA ALA A 69 15.79 8.20 22.30
C ALA A 69 17.31 8.37 22.45
N ALA A 70 18.08 8.13 21.38
CA ALA A 70 19.53 8.33 21.39
C ALA A 70 19.91 9.80 21.62
N ILE A 71 19.28 10.74 20.90
CA ILE A 71 19.52 12.19 21.07
C ILE A 71 19.18 12.63 22.50
N LEU A 72 18.07 12.14 23.06
CA LEU A 72 17.67 12.46 24.43
C LEU A 72 18.67 11.92 25.47
N SER A 73 19.24 10.73 25.25
CA SER A 73 20.30 10.18 26.11
C SER A 73 21.56 11.06 26.06
N GLU A 74 22.02 11.44 24.86
CA GLU A 74 23.18 12.33 24.71
C GLU A 74 22.99 13.67 25.42
N LEU A 75 21.80 14.26 25.32
CA LEU A 75 21.48 15.52 26.00
C LEU A 75 21.37 15.35 27.52
N HIS A 76 20.93 14.19 28.01
CA HIS A 76 20.92 13.87 29.43
C HIS A 76 22.34 13.78 29.99
N ASP A 77 23.23 13.08 29.28
CA ASP A 77 24.62 12.87 29.67
C ASP A 77 25.45 14.16 29.53
N ALA A 78 25.12 15.02 28.56
CA ALA A 78 25.76 16.31 28.34
C ALA A 78 25.30 17.42 29.30
N LYS A 79 24.31 17.17 30.16
CA LYS A 79 23.86 18.15 31.16
C LYS A 79 24.88 18.17 32.32
N PRO A 80 25.72 19.22 32.48
CA PRO A 80 26.51 19.32 33.70
C PRO A 80 25.54 19.45 34.88
N SER A 81 25.72 18.58 35.88
CA SER A 81 25.11 18.71 37.19
C SER A 81 25.42 20.11 37.72
N GLY A 82 24.44 21.01 37.63
CA GLY A 82 24.55 22.34 38.21
C GLY A 82 24.60 22.22 39.73
N ASP A 83 25.72 22.65 40.29
CA ASP A 83 25.88 23.09 41.68
C ASP A 83 25.16 24.44 41.88
#